data_AF-A0A2X1B0H8-F1
#
_entry.id   AF-A0A2X1B0H8-F1
#
_cell.length_a   1.000
_cell.length_b   1.000
_cell.length_c   1.000
_cell.angle_alpha   90.00
_cell.angle_beta   90.00
_cell.angle_gamma   90.00
#
_symmetry.space_group_name_H-M   'P 1'
#
loop_
_entity.id
_entity.type
_entity.pdbx_description
1 polymer ?
#
loop_
_entity_poly.entity_id
_entity_poly.type
_entity_poly.pdbx_seq_one_letter_code
_entity_poly.pdbx_strand_id
1 'polypeptide(L)'
;MAGPVHYEIYIRRTPPDDWSLSQAMEDRRRAMETAEDLMRDRQAVAVRVTKETMDPETMEFASVVVLTRGAPELKRKRPAPVEPRGPACRGVQDLYAPHARETIGRILEDWLGRQGATAFELLHRPDLAERLEASGVELQHAIQKVAVPEAQAVPGQSVHELMRHYQRLAEQAIERLLKAGRSRTFVDLETRSVADLAHSLTGAADRAFLMGGAVAGSLRGLTGARARLERLMDICDRAPIDGPPRALVFVAVEQILCELLGSRAGLAQILGPGLDQGSSLAAAVRMVAPREVGAILAHDPRLTLLVPPVEGPPARLGERLAAGEFPLLAAALARMVLRELMSQRRLRPGDAVGEIDILRALATALTATAGRLLTLEEVQTAFIERSRSLVAADFVAAYVADCTSVLAEAERLTRLCENVTGGANKRAAARWLDACVASLRFETELRGRLTTEVAPPGQRLLSLVALQRSVCNAGLPERETRAVVDALGLVGGAVEADARLTMQIARAPAPIPQKLAALLRLAAAETGPTGPVAERARAEALRLLRAPDTRAALGAEPQAVLTLRPLMQAVGLAA
;
A
#
# COMPACT_ATOMS: atom_id res chain seq x y z
N MET A 1 21.54 38.48 3.06
CA MET A 1 22.45 38.31 4.22
C MET A 1 22.73 36.82 4.33
N ALA A 2 23.99 36.37 4.37
CA ALA A 2 24.29 34.93 4.49
C ALA A 2 23.70 34.42 5.81
N GLY A 3 22.87 33.38 5.75
CA GLY A 3 22.27 32.79 6.94
C GLY A 3 23.28 32.10 7.86
N PRO A 4 22.83 31.56 9.00
CA PRO A 4 23.68 30.85 9.94
C PRO A 4 24.46 29.73 9.24
N VAL A 5 25.75 29.61 9.61
CA VAL A 5 26.68 28.65 9.06
C VAL A 5 27.11 27.69 10.15
N HIS A 6 27.06 26.39 9.86
CA HIS A 6 27.68 25.36 10.69
C HIS A 6 28.47 24.37 9.83
N TYR A 7 29.33 23.59 10.47
CA TYR A 7 30.21 22.62 9.84
C TYR A 7 29.90 21.23 10.38
N GLU A 8 29.69 20.27 9.47
CA GLU A 8 29.36 18.89 9.81
C GLU A 8 30.52 17.97 9.47
N ILE A 9 30.91 17.13 10.44
CA ILE A 9 31.99 16.17 10.32
C ILE A 9 31.37 14.78 10.08
N TYR A 10 31.57 14.25 8.89
CA TYR A 10 31.21 12.90 8.50
C TYR A 10 32.41 11.97 8.59
N ILE A 11 32.19 10.76 9.10
CA ILE A 11 33.23 9.73 9.23
C ILE A 11 32.81 8.44 8.55
N ARG A 12 33.80 7.65 8.13
CA ARG A 12 33.66 6.24 7.74
C ARG A 12 34.54 5.40 8.65
N ARG A 13 33.95 4.47 9.41
CA ARG A 13 34.68 3.62 10.34
C ARG A 13 35.40 2.48 9.64
N THR A 14 34.82 1.94 8.57
CA THR A 14 35.48 0.94 7.71
C THR A 14 35.36 1.29 6.22
N PRO A 15 36.25 0.77 5.33
CA PRO A 15 36.22 1.03 3.89
C PRO A 15 34.92 0.71 3.12
N PRO A 16 34.05 -0.22 3.54
CA PRO A 16 32.73 -0.42 2.92
C PRO A 16 31.58 0.39 3.54
N ASP A 17 31.78 1.03 4.69
CA ASP A 17 30.69 1.75 5.38
C ASP A 17 30.27 3.02 4.63
N ASP A 18 28.99 3.40 4.76
CA ASP A 18 28.49 4.70 4.32
C ASP A 18 28.97 5.82 5.25
N TRP A 19 28.88 7.07 4.78
CA TRP A 19 29.23 8.24 5.57
C TRP A 19 28.23 8.46 6.71
N SER A 20 28.71 8.47 7.95
CA SER A 20 27.89 8.80 9.13
C SER A 20 28.28 10.15 9.70
N LEU A 21 27.30 10.99 10.04
CA LEU A 21 27.54 12.23 10.76
C LEU A 21 28.08 11.90 12.17
N SER A 22 29.24 12.46 12.52
CA SER A 22 29.86 12.32 13.83
C SER A 22 29.52 13.51 14.73
N GLN A 23 29.66 14.73 14.24
CA GLN A 23 29.43 15.95 15.01
C GLN A 23 29.17 17.15 14.09
N ALA A 24 28.45 18.16 14.60
CA ALA A 24 28.29 19.46 13.98
C ALA A 24 28.85 20.57 14.89
N MET A 25 29.50 21.59 14.32
CA MET A 25 30.18 22.67 15.02
C MET A 25 30.05 24.00 14.28
N GLU A 26 30.01 25.12 14.99
CA GLU A 26 29.91 26.46 14.37
C GLU A 26 31.26 27.01 13.88
N ASP A 27 32.36 26.54 14.47
CA ASP A 27 33.72 27.00 14.15
C ASP A 27 34.42 26.07 13.15
N ARG A 28 34.80 26.64 12.00
CA ARG A 28 35.54 25.95 10.92
C ARG A 28 36.85 25.33 11.40
N ARG A 29 37.63 26.06 12.20
CA ARG A 29 38.99 25.65 12.58
C ARG A 29 38.92 24.43 13.49
N ARG A 30 38.04 24.50 14.48
CA ARG A 30 37.77 23.38 15.39
C ARG A 30 37.24 22.15 14.66
N ALA A 31 36.31 22.33 13.71
CA ALA A 31 35.78 21.21 12.92
C ALA A 31 36.87 20.50 12.11
N MET A 32 37.84 21.24 11.56
CA MET A 32 38.98 20.67 10.84
C MET A 32 39.95 19.94 11.78
N GLU A 33 40.29 20.55 12.92
CA GLU A 33 41.17 19.94 13.94
C GLU A 33 40.57 18.64 14.49
N THR A 34 39.27 18.65 14.83
CA THR A 34 38.56 17.45 15.30
C THR A 34 38.49 16.35 14.23
N ALA A 35 38.29 16.70 12.96
CA ALA A 35 38.34 15.72 11.87
C ALA A 35 39.73 15.09 11.70
N GLU A 36 40.80 15.86 11.90
CA GLU A 36 42.17 15.34 11.88
C GLU A 36 42.49 14.46 13.09
N ASP A 37 42.01 14.83 14.28
CA ASP A 37 42.18 14.05 15.50
C ASP A 37 41.45 12.69 15.40
N LEU A 38 40.24 12.65 14.84
CA LEU A 38 39.50 11.40 14.60
C LEU A 38 40.24 10.42 13.68
N MET A 39 41.01 10.94 12.71
CA MET A 39 41.88 10.13 11.86
C MET A 39 43.15 9.70 12.60
N ARG A 40 43.75 10.59 13.40
CA ARG A 40 44.96 10.31 14.19
C ARG A 40 44.71 9.21 15.23
N ASP A 41 43.54 9.24 15.87
CA ASP A 41 43.12 8.30 16.90
C ASP A 41 42.59 6.97 16.32
N ARG A 42 42.67 6.78 15.00
CA ARG A 42 42.18 5.59 14.27
C ARG A 42 40.70 5.29 14.51
N GLN A 43 39.90 6.30 14.83
CA GLN A 43 38.45 6.16 15.00
C GLN A 43 37.69 6.21 13.66
N ALA A 44 38.34 6.71 12.60
CA ALA A 44 37.83 6.72 11.24
C ALA A 44 38.93 6.37 10.21
N VAL A 45 38.51 5.74 9.10
CA VAL A 45 39.34 5.44 7.93
C VAL A 45 39.23 6.56 6.87
N ALA A 46 38.13 7.33 6.91
CA ALA A 46 37.97 8.54 6.13
C ALA A 46 37.09 9.56 6.88
N VAL A 47 37.39 10.84 6.67
CA VAL A 47 36.65 11.99 7.23
C VAL A 47 36.31 12.98 6.13
N ARG A 48 35.13 13.59 6.24
CA ARG A 48 34.64 14.63 5.33
C ARG A 48 33.99 15.74 6.16
N VAL A 49 34.44 16.98 5.95
CA VAL A 49 33.83 18.16 6.60
C VAL A 49 33.03 18.92 5.54
N THR A 50 31.74 19.10 5.78
CA THR A 50 30.87 19.96 4.96
C THR A 50 30.54 21.24 5.71
N LYS A 51 30.42 22.34 4.97
CA LYS A 51 29.90 23.62 5.44
C LYS A 51 28.46 23.69 4.99
N GLU A 52 27.55 23.79 5.94
CA GLU A 52 26.14 24.02 5.69
C GLU A 52 25.86 25.51 5.84
N THR A 53 25.27 26.12 4.81
CA THR A 53 24.84 27.52 4.86
C THR A 53 23.33 27.56 4.66
N MET A 54 22.60 28.07 5.64
CA MET A 54 21.15 28.21 5.53
C MET A 54 20.80 29.41 4.64
N ASP A 55 19.95 29.19 3.64
CA ASP A 55 19.31 30.28 2.90
C ASP A 55 18.07 30.75 3.68
N PRO A 56 18.03 32.00 4.17
CA PRO A 56 16.91 32.50 4.98
C PRO A 56 15.61 32.68 4.18
N GLU A 57 15.64 32.71 2.85
CA GLU A 57 14.43 32.87 2.02
C GLU A 57 13.79 31.51 1.68
N THR A 58 14.60 30.49 1.43
CA THR A 58 14.10 29.14 1.06
C THR A 58 14.09 28.15 2.21
N MET A 59 14.76 28.46 3.34
CA MET A 59 15.01 27.54 4.46
C MET A 59 15.77 26.26 4.04
N GLU A 60 16.45 26.30 2.89
CA GLU A 60 17.26 25.19 2.38
C GLU A 60 18.73 25.36 2.80
N PHE A 61 19.42 24.23 3.03
CA PHE A 61 20.85 24.23 3.33
C PHE A 61 21.66 24.01 2.05
N ALA A 62 22.56 24.95 1.76
CA ALA A 62 23.58 24.79 0.73
C ALA A 62 24.83 24.15 1.35
N SER A 63 25.05 22.87 1.03
CA SER A 63 26.18 22.07 1.52
C SER A 63 27.40 22.22 0.60
N VAL A 64 28.55 22.64 1.15
CA VAL A 64 29.84 22.70 0.43
C VAL A 64 30.89 21.86 1.15
N VAL A 65 31.52 20.92 0.45
CA VAL A 65 32.61 20.11 1.03
C VAL A 65 33.86 20.98 1.20
N VAL A 66 34.32 21.11 2.45
CA VAL A 66 35.51 21.91 2.81
C VAL A 66 36.76 21.05 2.88
N LEU A 67 36.62 19.81 3.35
CA LEU A 67 37.73 18.88 3.54
C LEU A 67 37.26 17.45 3.26
N THR A 68 38.08 16.65 2.58
CA THR A 68 37.93 15.20 2.50
C THR A 68 39.31 14.58 2.62
N ARG A 69 39.50 13.67 3.58
CA ARG A 69 40.76 12.94 3.80
C ARG A 69 40.50 11.49 4.18
N GLY A 70 41.34 10.58 3.70
CA GLY A 70 41.24 9.14 3.97
C GLY A 70 41.29 8.27 2.72
N ALA A 71 41.07 6.97 2.88
CA ALA A 71 41.14 6.01 1.78
C ALA A 71 40.18 6.40 0.62
N PRO A 72 40.63 6.32 -0.65
CA PRO A 72 39.82 6.73 -1.80
C PRO A 72 38.53 5.91 -1.87
N GLU A 73 37.46 6.54 -2.36
CA GLU A 73 36.20 5.87 -2.64
C GLU A 73 36.47 4.57 -3.40
N LEU A 74 36.07 3.43 -2.83
CA LEU A 74 35.95 2.20 -3.61
C LEU A 74 34.88 2.48 -4.65
N LYS A 75 35.30 2.86 -5.87
CA LYS A 75 34.43 2.87 -7.04
C LYS A 75 33.73 1.51 -7.04
N ARG A 76 32.41 1.53 -6.78
CA ARG A 76 31.59 0.32 -6.83
C ARG A 76 31.98 -0.43 -8.11
N LYS A 77 32.44 -1.66 -7.94
CA LYS A 77 32.85 -2.51 -9.06
C LYS A 77 31.68 -2.52 -10.03
N ARG A 78 31.87 -1.95 -11.22
CA ARG A 78 30.82 -1.88 -12.25
C ARG A 78 30.30 -3.31 -12.45
N PRO A 79 28.97 -3.49 -12.60
CA PRO A 79 28.42 -4.76 -13.06
C PRO A 79 29.21 -5.24 -14.28
N ALA A 80 29.37 -6.56 -14.42
CA ALA A 80 30.06 -7.14 -15.57
C ALA A 80 29.54 -6.53 -16.88
N PRO A 81 30.42 -6.27 -17.87
CA PRO A 81 30.00 -5.66 -19.12
C PRO A 81 28.94 -6.55 -19.77
N VAL A 82 27.71 -6.03 -19.80
CA VAL A 82 26.67 -6.53 -20.69
C VAL A 82 27.20 -6.26 -22.09
N GLU A 83 27.13 -7.25 -22.98
CA GLU A 83 27.43 -7.07 -24.40
C GLU A 83 26.77 -5.76 -24.88
N PRO A 84 27.44 -4.95 -25.73
CA PRO A 84 26.90 -3.69 -26.19
C PRO A 84 25.60 -3.95 -26.96
N ARG A 85 24.46 -3.87 -26.25
CA ARG A 85 23.16 -3.70 -26.87
C ARG A 85 23.26 -2.36 -27.59
N GLY A 86 23.26 -2.39 -28.92
CA GLY A 86 23.12 -1.18 -29.74
C GLY A 86 21.84 -0.41 -29.36
N PRO A 87 21.56 0.72 -30.04
CA PRO A 87 20.46 1.60 -29.65
C PRO A 87 19.14 0.84 -29.46
N ALA A 88 18.41 1.17 -28.41
CA ALA A 88 17.17 0.48 -28.03
C ALA A 88 16.14 0.45 -29.16
N CYS A 89 16.04 1.53 -29.94
CA CYS A 89 15.28 1.57 -31.19
C CYS A 89 16.23 1.62 -32.38
N ARG A 90 16.05 0.75 -33.37
CA ARG A 90 16.86 0.70 -34.61
C ARG A 90 16.14 1.33 -35.79
N GLY A 91 14.81 1.28 -35.81
CA GLY A 91 13.98 1.85 -36.88
C GLY A 91 12.71 2.51 -36.36
N VAL A 92 11.99 3.19 -37.25
CA VAL A 92 10.76 3.93 -36.93
C VAL A 92 9.67 3.02 -36.34
N GLN A 93 9.58 1.76 -36.78
CA GLN A 93 8.58 0.82 -36.26
C GLN A 93 8.80 0.48 -34.77
N ASP A 94 10.05 0.56 -34.29
CA ASP A 94 10.37 0.28 -32.88
C ASP A 94 9.75 1.33 -31.94
N LEU A 95 9.52 2.56 -32.42
CA LEU A 95 8.84 3.61 -31.65
C LEU A 95 7.39 3.23 -31.29
N TYR A 96 6.77 2.34 -32.08
CA TYR A 96 5.41 1.86 -31.84
C TYR A 96 5.39 0.67 -30.86
N ALA A 97 6.54 0.15 -30.41
CA ALA A 97 6.57 -0.93 -29.44
C ALA A 97 6.10 -0.46 -28.05
N PRO A 98 5.46 -1.32 -27.23
CA PRO A 98 4.91 -0.92 -25.93
C PRO A 98 5.91 -0.21 -24.99
N HIS A 99 7.14 -0.74 -24.89
CA HIS A 99 8.19 -0.17 -24.05
C HIS A 99 8.71 1.18 -24.56
N ALA A 100 8.73 1.38 -25.89
CA ALA A 100 9.11 2.64 -26.50
C ALA A 100 8.04 3.70 -26.23
N ARG A 101 6.76 3.36 -26.38
CA ARG A 101 5.65 4.28 -26.05
C ARG A 101 5.59 4.64 -24.57
N GLU A 102 5.83 3.68 -23.67
CA GLU A 102 5.96 3.95 -22.23
C GLU A 102 7.09 4.96 -21.95
N THR A 103 8.24 4.78 -22.62
CA THR A 103 9.38 5.70 -22.52
C THR A 103 9.06 7.08 -23.08
N ILE A 104 8.43 7.16 -24.25
CA ILE A 104 7.96 8.41 -24.87
C ILE A 104 6.99 9.12 -23.94
N GLY A 105 6.00 8.39 -23.40
CA GLY A 105 5.00 8.91 -22.47
C GLY A 105 5.61 9.52 -21.21
N ARG A 106 6.63 8.87 -20.63
CA ARG A 106 7.35 9.38 -19.46
C ARG A 106 8.23 10.59 -19.78
N ILE A 107 8.92 10.58 -20.92
CA ILE A 107 9.88 11.63 -21.27
C ILE A 107 9.19 12.92 -21.70
N LEU A 108 8.05 12.79 -22.37
CA LEU A 108 7.19 13.88 -22.83
C LEU A 108 5.96 14.09 -21.92
N GLU A 109 5.98 13.61 -20.67
CA GLU A 109 4.82 13.63 -19.76
C GLU A 109 4.20 15.04 -19.64
N ASP A 110 5.01 16.07 -19.39
CA ASP A 110 4.55 17.45 -19.27
C ASP A 110 3.93 17.97 -20.56
N TRP A 111 4.58 17.69 -21.70
CA TRP A 111 4.11 18.16 -23.00
C TRP A 111 2.81 17.46 -23.39
N LEU A 112 2.73 16.14 -23.21
CA LEU A 112 1.55 15.32 -23.46
C LEU A 112 0.40 15.72 -22.53
N GLY A 113 0.69 16.03 -21.27
CA GLY A 113 -0.26 16.57 -20.30
C GLY A 113 -0.88 17.90 -20.78
N ARG A 114 -0.06 18.84 -21.26
CA ARG A 114 -0.53 20.13 -21.80
C ARG A 114 -1.36 19.98 -23.07
N GLN A 115 -0.99 19.07 -23.97
CA GLN A 115 -1.79 18.78 -25.16
C GLN A 115 -3.04 17.96 -24.83
N GLY A 116 -3.09 17.34 -23.64
CA GLY A 116 -4.01 16.28 -23.33
C GLY A 116 -3.94 15.21 -24.40
N ALA A 117 -2.83 14.47 -24.50
CA ALA A 117 -2.71 13.39 -25.46
C ALA A 117 -1.91 12.24 -24.86
N THR A 118 -2.10 11.04 -25.41
CA THR A 118 -1.27 9.87 -25.11
C THR A 118 -0.06 9.78 -26.06
N ALA A 119 0.93 8.95 -25.72
CA ALA A 119 2.06 8.70 -26.62
C ALA A 119 1.59 7.98 -27.90
N PHE A 120 0.61 7.09 -27.78
CA PHE A 120 -0.05 6.47 -28.92
C PHE A 120 -0.69 7.51 -29.84
N GLU A 121 -1.41 8.49 -29.30
CA GLU A 121 -2.00 9.57 -30.09
C GLU A 121 -0.93 10.41 -30.80
N LEU A 122 0.17 10.76 -30.12
CA LEU A 122 1.29 11.49 -30.73
C LEU A 122 1.85 10.74 -31.95
N LEU A 123 1.98 9.42 -31.85
CA LEU A 123 2.50 8.56 -32.93
C LEU A 123 1.50 8.30 -34.06
N HIS A 124 0.25 8.78 -33.95
CA HIS A 124 -0.81 8.52 -34.94
C HIS A 124 -1.57 9.78 -35.38
N ARG A 125 -1.29 10.95 -34.78
CA ARG A 125 -1.94 12.24 -35.11
C ARG A 125 -0.96 13.22 -35.74
N PRO A 126 -1.15 13.58 -37.02
CA PRO A 126 -0.29 14.55 -37.71
C PRO A 126 -0.25 15.92 -37.03
N ASP A 127 -1.37 16.38 -36.46
CA ASP A 127 -1.47 17.67 -35.78
C ASP A 127 -0.63 17.75 -34.50
N LEU A 128 -0.46 16.64 -33.78
CA LEU A 128 0.41 16.57 -32.60
C LEU A 128 1.87 16.52 -33.00
N ALA A 129 2.21 15.75 -34.03
CA ALA A 129 3.57 15.67 -34.56
C ALA A 129 4.07 17.03 -35.06
N GLU A 130 3.25 17.77 -35.81
CA GLU A 130 3.57 19.11 -36.30
C GLU A 130 3.82 20.10 -35.14
N ARG A 131 2.99 20.05 -34.08
CA ARG A 131 3.17 20.88 -32.88
C ARG A 131 4.46 20.55 -32.12
N LEU A 132 4.80 19.26 -32.02
CA LEU A 132 6.02 18.83 -31.35
C LEU A 132 7.27 19.24 -32.15
N GLU A 133 7.22 19.08 -33.47
CA GLU A 133 8.28 19.51 -34.39
C GLU A 133 8.49 21.03 -34.33
N ALA A 134 7.40 21.80 -34.39
CA ALA A 134 7.44 23.26 -34.30
C ALA A 134 8.00 23.78 -32.96
N SER A 135 7.87 22.99 -31.89
CA SER A 135 8.45 23.35 -30.59
C SER A 135 9.98 23.26 -30.58
N GLY A 136 10.57 22.31 -31.32
CA GLY A 136 12.02 22.07 -31.46
C GLY A 136 12.75 21.67 -30.17
N VAL A 137 12.69 22.51 -29.14
CA VAL A 137 13.37 22.36 -27.84
C VAL A 137 12.87 21.14 -27.07
N GLU A 138 11.55 20.92 -27.02
CA GLU A 138 10.94 19.78 -26.30
C GLU A 138 11.40 18.44 -26.90
N LEU A 139 11.47 18.36 -28.23
CA LEU A 139 11.95 17.17 -28.93
C LEU A 139 13.43 16.91 -28.68
N GLN A 140 14.27 17.95 -28.74
CA GLN A 140 15.70 17.82 -28.45
C GLN A 140 15.95 17.39 -27.00
N HIS A 141 15.23 17.98 -26.05
CA HIS A 141 15.35 17.61 -24.64
C HIS A 141 14.89 16.16 -24.39
N ALA A 142 13.80 15.73 -25.06
CA ALA A 142 13.35 14.35 -25.00
C ALA A 142 14.41 13.36 -25.52
N ILE A 143 15.06 13.68 -26.64
CA ILE A 143 16.14 12.87 -27.21
C ILE A 143 17.33 12.80 -26.26
N GLN A 144 17.72 13.91 -25.64
CA GLN A 144 18.81 13.94 -24.65
C GLN A 144 18.52 13.06 -23.44
N LYS A 145 17.27 13.07 -22.94
CA LYS A 145 16.83 12.21 -21.81
C LYS A 145 16.95 10.70 -22.11
N VAL A 146 16.99 10.28 -23.38
CA VAL A 146 17.25 8.88 -23.77
C VAL A 146 18.73 8.65 -24.04
N ALA A 147 19.34 9.48 -24.88
CA ALA A 147 20.69 9.27 -25.39
C ALA A 147 21.77 9.32 -24.30
N VAL A 148 21.62 10.20 -23.30
CA VAL A 148 22.63 10.36 -22.24
C VAL A 148 22.68 9.14 -21.31
N PRO A 149 21.58 8.66 -20.70
CA PRO A 149 21.62 7.46 -19.87
C PRO A 149 22.07 6.20 -20.63
N GLU A 150 21.68 6.06 -21.90
CA GLU A 150 22.04 4.90 -22.71
C GLU A 150 23.54 4.87 -23.04
N ALA A 151 24.12 6.02 -23.43
CA ALA A 151 25.57 6.14 -23.62
C ALA A 151 26.37 5.88 -22.33
N GLN A 152 25.83 6.27 -21.18
CA GLN A 152 26.48 6.02 -19.88
C GLN A 152 26.42 4.55 -19.47
N ALA A 153 25.39 3.82 -19.89
CA ALA A 153 25.21 2.41 -19.58
C ALA A 153 26.17 1.49 -20.37
N VAL A 154 26.53 1.87 -21.60
CA VAL A 154 27.38 1.06 -22.48
C VAL A 154 28.78 1.69 -22.61
N PRO A 155 29.85 1.03 -22.13
CA PRO A 155 31.21 1.56 -22.27
C PRO A 155 31.61 1.80 -23.74
N GLY A 156 32.11 2.99 -24.04
CA GLY A 156 32.62 3.35 -25.37
C GLY A 156 31.58 3.90 -26.35
N GLN A 157 30.31 4.01 -25.95
CA GLN A 157 29.26 4.56 -26.80
C GLN A 157 29.26 6.10 -26.78
N SER A 158 29.20 6.73 -27.95
CA SER A 158 29.18 8.20 -28.08
C SER A 158 27.77 8.75 -27.89
N VAL A 159 27.61 9.66 -26.91
CA VAL A 159 26.36 10.42 -26.69
C VAL A 159 25.95 11.14 -27.99
N HIS A 160 26.91 11.76 -28.68
CA HIS A 160 26.64 12.50 -29.92
C HIS A 160 26.15 11.60 -31.07
N GLU A 161 26.61 10.36 -31.14
CA GLU A 161 26.12 9.40 -32.15
C GLU A 161 24.70 8.94 -31.83
N LEU A 162 24.40 8.65 -30.57
CA LEU A 162 23.04 8.31 -30.13
C LEU A 162 22.06 9.47 -30.32
N MET A 163 22.47 10.70 -29.98
CA MET A 163 21.64 11.89 -30.22
C MET A 163 21.30 12.04 -31.72
N ARG A 164 22.29 11.91 -32.61
CA ARG A 164 22.05 11.95 -34.07
C ARG A 164 21.20 10.78 -34.57
N HIS A 165 21.32 9.61 -33.95
CA HIS A 165 20.50 8.45 -34.29
C HIS A 165 19.03 8.68 -33.94
N TYR A 166 18.74 9.06 -32.70
CA TYR A 166 17.38 9.32 -32.25
C TYR A 166 16.75 10.54 -32.92
N GLN A 167 17.54 11.58 -33.23
CA GLN A 167 17.08 12.72 -34.02
C GLN A 167 16.59 12.28 -35.40
N ARG A 168 17.39 11.48 -36.13
CA ARG A 168 16.99 10.95 -37.45
C ARG A 168 15.75 10.07 -37.36
N LEU A 169 15.64 9.23 -36.33
CA LEU A 169 14.46 8.38 -36.12
C LEU A 169 13.20 9.22 -35.87
N ALA A 170 13.29 10.27 -35.04
CA ALA A 170 12.19 11.17 -34.77
C ALA A 170 11.73 11.91 -36.03
N GLU A 171 12.67 12.47 -36.79
CA GLU A 171 12.40 13.15 -38.07
C GLU A 171 11.69 12.22 -39.07
N GLN A 172 12.18 10.99 -39.23
CA GLN A 172 11.55 9.99 -40.12
C GLN A 172 10.13 9.61 -39.66
N ALA A 173 9.91 9.50 -38.35
CA ALA A 173 8.58 9.21 -37.80
C ALA A 173 7.60 10.36 -38.03
N ILE A 174 8.04 11.60 -37.82
CA ILE A 174 7.26 12.82 -38.07
C ILE A 174 6.94 12.94 -39.56
N GLU A 175 7.93 12.75 -40.44
CA GLU A 175 7.73 12.83 -41.89
C GLU A 175 6.71 11.80 -42.39
N ARG A 176 6.78 10.56 -41.88
CA ARG A 176 5.78 9.50 -42.18
C ARG A 176 4.36 9.96 -41.79
N LEU A 177 4.19 10.55 -40.61
CA LEU A 177 2.91 11.03 -40.12
C LEU A 177 2.37 12.22 -40.94
N LEU A 178 3.22 13.22 -41.21
CA LEU A 178 2.84 14.38 -42.02
C LEU A 178 2.46 13.97 -43.44
N LYS A 179 3.19 13.02 -44.04
CA LYS A 179 2.84 12.45 -45.35
C LYS A 179 1.47 11.77 -45.31
N ALA A 180 1.19 10.95 -44.28
CA ALA A 180 -0.10 10.30 -44.13
C ALA A 180 -1.25 11.31 -43.92
N GLY A 181 -0.99 12.39 -43.16
CA GLY A 181 -1.94 13.49 -42.98
C GLY A 181 -2.24 14.25 -44.27
N ARG A 182 -1.21 14.65 -45.02
CA ARG A 182 -1.35 15.34 -46.32
C ARG A 182 -2.08 14.49 -47.35
N SER A 183 -1.80 13.19 -47.39
CA SER A 183 -2.47 12.24 -48.27
C SER A 183 -3.88 11.82 -47.80
N ARG A 184 -4.34 12.32 -46.65
CA ARG A 184 -5.63 11.96 -46.02
C ARG A 184 -5.83 10.45 -45.88
N THR A 185 -4.75 9.74 -45.55
CA THR A 185 -4.77 8.27 -45.44
C THR A 185 -5.52 7.79 -44.20
N PHE A 186 -5.59 8.61 -43.16
CA PHE A 186 -6.39 8.33 -41.97
C PHE A 186 -7.85 8.67 -42.24
N VAL A 187 -8.69 7.63 -42.25
CA VAL A 187 -10.13 7.75 -42.48
C VAL A 187 -10.81 8.29 -41.23
N ASP A 188 -11.75 9.22 -41.43
CA ASP A 188 -12.57 9.76 -40.36
C ASP A 188 -13.73 8.79 -40.01
N LEU A 189 -13.78 8.36 -38.75
CA LEU A 189 -14.79 7.45 -38.21
C LEU A 189 -16.18 8.09 -38.06
N GLU A 190 -16.30 9.41 -38.26
CA GLU A 190 -17.62 10.06 -38.39
C GLU A 190 -18.24 9.85 -39.77
N THR A 191 -17.39 9.73 -40.80
CA THR A 191 -17.83 9.59 -42.21
C THR A 191 -18.00 8.14 -42.64
N ARG A 192 -17.27 7.22 -41.99
CA ARG A 192 -17.26 5.80 -42.34
C ARG A 192 -17.40 4.94 -41.10
N SER A 193 -18.14 3.84 -41.20
CA SER A 193 -18.31 2.92 -40.08
C SER A 193 -16.99 2.25 -39.69
N VAL A 194 -16.82 2.00 -38.39
CA VAL A 194 -15.65 1.31 -37.83
C VAL A 194 -15.52 -0.09 -38.42
N ALA A 195 -16.65 -0.80 -38.57
CA ALA A 195 -16.67 -2.14 -39.15
C ALA A 195 -16.21 -2.15 -40.61
N ASP A 196 -16.71 -1.24 -41.45
CA ASP A 196 -16.32 -1.20 -42.88
C ASP A 196 -14.84 -0.86 -43.05
N LEU A 197 -14.33 0.06 -42.24
CA LEU A 197 -12.91 0.38 -42.23
C LEU A 197 -12.07 -0.85 -41.86
N ALA A 198 -12.42 -1.52 -40.76
CA ALA A 198 -11.71 -2.70 -40.29
C ALA A 198 -11.65 -3.82 -41.33
N HIS A 199 -12.77 -4.10 -42.01
CA HIS A 199 -12.80 -5.09 -43.08
C HIS A 199 -11.93 -4.67 -44.27
N SER A 200 -11.99 -3.40 -44.70
CA SER A 200 -11.19 -2.92 -45.84
C SER A 200 -9.68 -2.88 -45.61
N LEU A 201 -9.23 -2.83 -44.35
CA LEU A 201 -7.82 -2.87 -43.99
C LEU A 201 -7.26 -4.29 -43.87
N THR A 202 -8.10 -5.31 -44.04
CA THR A 202 -7.67 -6.71 -44.01
C THR A 202 -6.66 -6.97 -45.13
N GLY A 203 -5.50 -7.54 -44.79
CA GLY A 203 -4.43 -7.83 -45.75
C GLY A 203 -3.49 -6.64 -46.06
N ALA A 204 -3.81 -5.41 -45.66
CA ALA A 204 -2.89 -4.29 -45.82
C ALA A 204 -1.67 -4.41 -44.89
N ALA A 205 -0.48 -4.04 -45.38
CA ALA A 205 0.77 -4.09 -44.62
C ALA A 205 0.77 -3.08 -43.44
N ASP A 206 0.25 -1.87 -43.67
CA ASP A 206 0.17 -0.79 -42.68
C ASP A 206 -1.15 -0.76 -41.90
N ARG A 207 -1.94 -1.84 -41.88
CA ARG A 207 -3.29 -1.86 -41.29
C ARG A 207 -3.36 -1.36 -39.85
N ALA A 208 -2.36 -1.68 -39.02
CA ALA A 208 -2.30 -1.25 -37.63
C ALA A 208 -2.07 0.26 -37.50
N PHE A 209 -1.18 0.81 -38.33
CA PHE A 209 -0.93 2.25 -38.39
C PHE A 209 -2.16 3.02 -38.88
N LEU A 210 -2.84 2.51 -39.92
CA LEU A 210 -4.04 3.14 -40.48
C LEU A 210 -5.23 3.11 -39.52
N MET A 211 -5.51 1.96 -38.89
CA MET A 211 -6.56 1.88 -37.87
C MET A 211 -6.20 2.72 -36.65
N GLY A 212 -4.95 2.68 -36.18
CA GLY A 212 -4.47 3.50 -35.07
C GLY A 212 -4.67 4.99 -35.32
N GLY A 213 -4.39 5.47 -36.52
CA GLY A 213 -4.66 6.85 -36.93
C GLY A 213 -6.14 7.22 -37.00
N ALA A 214 -7.01 6.32 -37.47
CA ALA A 214 -8.46 6.55 -37.46
C ALA A 214 -9.01 6.64 -36.03
N VAL A 215 -8.59 5.72 -35.14
CA VAL A 215 -8.99 5.71 -33.72
C VAL A 215 -8.44 6.95 -33.01
N ALA A 216 -7.15 7.26 -33.14
CA ALA A 216 -6.55 8.45 -32.52
C ALA A 216 -7.15 9.75 -33.06
N GLY A 217 -7.44 9.81 -34.37
CA GLY A 217 -8.12 10.94 -34.99
C GLY A 217 -9.50 11.22 -34.40
N SER A 218 -10.25 10.17 -34.05
CA SER A 218 -11.57 10.30 -33.41
C SER A 218 -11.54 10.85 -31.99
N LEU A 219 -10.36 10.91 -31.35
CA LEU A 219 -10.15 11.52 -30.03
C LEU A 219 -9.75 13.00 -30.11
N ARG A 220 -9.55 13.53 -31.32
CA ARG A 220 -9.18 14.93 -31.53
C ARG A 220 -10.22 15.85 -30.90
N GLY A 221 -9.76 16.84 -30.14
CA GLY A 221 -10.62 17.84 -29.50
C GLY A 221 -11.27 17.40 -28.18
N LEU A 222 -11.19 16.13 -27.81
CA LEU A 222 -11.73 15.66 -26.54
C LEU A 222 -10.81 16.05 -25.36
N THR A 223 -11.39 16.67 -24.34
CA THR A 223 -10.70 17.04 -23.11
C THR A 223 -11.01 16.07 -21.99
N GLY A 224 -9.96 15.65 -21.26
CA GLY A 224 -10.09 14.75 -20.11
C GLY A 224 -10.19 13.26 -20.48
N ALA A 225 -9.69 12.41 -19.57
CA ALA A 225 -9.59 10.97 -19.79
C ALA A 225 -10.97 10.28 -19.84
N ARG A 226 -11.96 10.77 -19.11
CA ARG A 226 -13.31 10.17 -19.07
C ARG A 226 -14.06 10.32 -20.41
N ALA A 227 -13.98 11.48 -21.05
CA ALA A 227 -14.58 11.71 -22.37
C ALA A 227 -13.93 10.84 -23.46
N ARG A 228 -12.61 10.64 -23.37
CA ARG A 228 -11.89 9.72 -24.25
C ARG A 228 -12.29 8.28 -24.03
N LEU A 229 -12.42 7.87 -22.77
CA LEU A 229 -12.88 6.53 -22.45
C LEU A 229 -14.27 6.28 -23.05
N GLU A 230 -15.21 7.21 -22.90
CA GLU A 230 -16.54 7.11 -23.52
C GLU A 230 -16.44 6.91 -25.03
N ARG A 231 -15.63 7.75 -25.71
CA ARG A 231 -15.44 7.65 -27.16
C ARG A 231 -14.81 6.31 -27.57
N LEU A 232 -13.86 5.79 -26.81
CA LEU A 232 -13.25 4.49 -27.06
C LEU A 232 -14.26 3.35 -26.87
N MET A 233 -15.13 3.43 -25.86
CA MET A 233 -16.20 2.44 -25.68
C MET A 233 -17.22 2.48 -26.83
N ASP A 234 -17.56 3.66 -27.34
CA ASP A 234 -18.44 3.79 -28.51
C ASP A 234 -17.84 3.20 -29.78
N ILE A 235 -16.51 3.28 -29.94
CA ILE A 235 -15.79 2.64 -31.05
C ILE A 235 -15.87 1.10 -30.90
N CYS A 236 -15.70 0.59 -29.68
CA CYS A 236 -15.83 -0.84 -29.40
C CYS A 236 -17.25 -1.37 -29.64
N ASP A 237 -18.28 -0.59 -29.34
CA ASP A 237 -19.68 -0.95 -29.61
C ASP A 237 -19.96 -1.06 -31.13
N ARG A 238 -19.25 -0.28 -31.94
CA ARG A 238 -19.38 -0.24 -33.41
C ARG A 238 -18.39 -1.16 -34.13
N ALA A 239 -17.56 -1.89 -33.39
CA ALA A 239 -16.58 -2.81 -33.95
C ALA A 239 -17.26 -4.06 -34.55
N PRO A 240 -16.61 -4.78 -35.48
CA PRO A 240 -17.08 -6.09 -35.94
C PRO A 240 -17.30 -7.07 -34.77
N ILE A 241 -18.21 -8.04 -34.95
CA ILE A 241 -18.60 -8.99 -33.89
C ILE A 241 -17.44 -9.93 -33.51
N ASP A 242 -16.65 -10.40 -34.48
CA ASP A 242 -15.51 -11.28 -34.24
C ASP A 242 -14.47 -11.23 -35.37
N GLY A 243 -13.33 -11.89 -35.16
CA GLY A 243 -12.29 -12.15 -36.15
C GLY A 243 -11.17 -11.11 -36.22
N PRO A 244 -10.25 -11.26 -37.19
CA PRO A 244 -9.12 -10.35 -37.37
C PRO A 244 -9.50 -8.86 -37.50
N PRO A 245 -10.59 -8.48 -38.19
CA PRO A 245 -11.04 -7.08 -38.25
C PRO A 245 -11.42 -6.51 -36.88
N ARG A 246 -12.07 -7.30 -36.01
CA ARG A 246 -12.37 -6.88 -34.64
C ARG A 246 -11.09 -6.67 -33.84
N ALA A 247 -10.16 -7.62 -33.92
CA ALA A 247 -8.87 -7.53 -33.22
C ALA A 247 -8.09 -6.26 -33.62
N LEU A 248 -8.15 -5.85 -34.89
CA LEU A 248 -7.49 -4.63 -35.36
C LEU A 248 -7.97 -3.37 -34.63
N VAL A 249 -9.28 -3.28 -34.35
CA VAL A 249 -9.87 -2.16 -33.59
C VAL A 249 -9.51 -2.26 -32.11
N PHE A 250 -9.72 -3.43 -31.51
CA PHE A 250 -9.52 -3.64 -30.07
C PHE A 250 -8.06 -3.46 -29.66
N VAL A 251 -7.08 -3.88 -30.47
CA VAL A 251 -5.66 -3.68 -30.20
C VAL A 251 -5.31 -2.18 -30.17
N ALA A 252 -5.84 -1.38 -31.10
CA ALA A 252 -5.60 0.07 -31.10
C ALA A 252 -6.22 0.75 -29.86
N VAL A 253 -7.47 0.38 -29.54
CA VAL A 253 -8.16 0.90 -28.35
C VAL A 253 -7.43 0.49 -27.07
N GLU A 254 -7.04 -0.77 -26.92
CA GLU A 254 -6.37 -1.28 -25.73
C GLU A 254 -5.05 -0.57 -25.46
N GLN A 255 -4.29 -0.24 -26.50
CA GLN A 255 -3.03 0.49 -26.37
C GLN A 255 -3.25 1.90 -25.79
N ILE A 256 -4.28 2.61 -26.27
CA ILE A 256 -4.64 3.93 -25.72
C ILE A 256 -5.15 3.79 -24.28
N LEU A 257 -5.97 2.78 -23.99
CA LEU A 257 -6.47 2.52 -22.64
C LEU A 257 -5.32 2.22 -21.66
N CYS A 258 -4.32 1.43 -22.06
CA CYS A 258 -3.14 1.16 -21.24
C CYS A 258 -2.40 2.44 -20.86
N GLU A 259 -2.30 3.40 -21.78
CA GLU A 259 -1.62 4.68 -21.54
C GLU A 259 -2.49 5.64 -20.70
N LEU A 260 -3.79 5.73 -20.98
CA LEU A 260 -4.74 6.55 -20.22
C LEU A 260 -4.82 6.11 -18.75
N LEU A 261 -5.06 4.81 -18.52
CA LEU A 261 -5.23 4.26 -17.17
C LEU A 261 -3.90 3.91 -16.48
N GLY A 262 -2.79 3.88 -17.22
CA GLY A 262 -1.46 3.68 -16.66
C GLY A 262 -0.96 4.89 -15.86
N SER A 263 -1.48 6.08 -16.16
CA SER A 263 -1.17 7.31 -15.42
C SER A 263 -2.10 7.50 -14.22
N ARG A 264 -1.56 7.96 -13.08
CA ARG A 264 -2.38 8.28 -11.89
C ARG A 264 -3.42 9.37 -12.18
N ALA A 265 -3.03 10.39 -12.95
CA ALA A 265 -3.92 11.48 -13.32
C ALA A 265 -5.08 11.00 -14.21
N GLY A 266 -4.81 10.14 -15.20
CA GLY A 266 -5.84 9.58 -16.06
C GLY A 266 -6.80 8.67 -15.30
N LEU A 267 -6.29 7.80 -14.43
CA LEU A 267 -7.13 6.96 -13.57
C LEU A 267 -8.05 7.79 -12.67
N ALA A 268 -7.52 8.84 -12.03
CA ALA A 268 -8.31 9.73 -11.19
C ALA A 268 -9.40 10.47 -11.98
N GLN A 269 -9.10 10.95 -13.19
CA GLN A 269 -10.10 11.58 -14.06
C GLN A 269 -11.20 10.60 -14.51
N ILE A 270 -10.86 9.33 -14.70
CA ILE A 270 -11.79 8.28 -15.12
C ILE A 270 -12.73 7.89 -13.98
N LEU A 271 -12.18 7.62 -12.79
CA LEU A 271 -12.94 7.20 -11.62
C LEU A 271 -13.74 8.34 -10.97
N GLY A 272 -13.25 9.58 -11.10
CA GLY A 272 -13.89 10.78 -10.57
C GLY A 272 -13.04 11.49 -9.51
N PRO A 273 -13.30 12.80 -9.29
CA PRO A 273 -12.56 13.58 -8.31
C PRO A 273 -12.90 13.15 -6.87
N GLY A 274 -12.00 13.44 -5.93
CA GLY A 274 -12.26 13.31 -4.49
C GLY A 274 -12.04 11.93 -3.89
N LEU A 275 -11.58 10.95 -4.67
CA LEU A 275 -11.18 9.66 -4.12
C LEU A 275 -9.78 9.75 -3.50
N ASP A 276 -9.66 9.29 -2.25
CA ASP A 276 -8.36 8.96 -1.66
C ASP A 276 -7.70 7.78 -2.41
N GLN A 277 -6.44 7.48 -2.09
CA GLN A 277 -5.71 6.42 -2.80
C GLN A 277 -6.35 5.04 -2.57
N GLY A 278 -6.78 4.73 -1.35
CA GLY A 278 -7.45 3.45 -1.03
C GLY A 278 -8.75 3.27 -1.80
N SER A 279 -9.59 4.30 -1.82
CA SER A 279 -10.87 4.33 -2.54
C SER A 279 -10.66 4.24 -4.06
N SER A 280 -9.62 4.91 -4.58
CA SER A 280 -9.22 4.81 -6.00
C SER A 280 -8.80 3.39 -6.37
N LEU A 281 -8.02 2.72 -5.52
CA LEU A 281 -7.62 1.33 -5.74
C LEU A 281 -8.82 0.38 -5.65
N ALA A 282 -9.71 0.58 -4.68
CA ALA A 282 -10.91 -0.24 -4.54
C ALA A 282 -11.82 -0.12 -5.77
N ALA A 283 -12.01 1.09 -6.29
CA ALA A 283 -12.75 1.32 -7.53
C ALA A 283 -12.04 0.73 -8.75
N ALA A 284 -10.71 0.79 -8.84
CA ALA A 284 -9.95 0.16 -9.91
C ALA A 284 -10.09 -1.39 -9.88
N VAL A 285 -10.01 -2.01 -8.70
CA VAL A 285 -10.24 -3.46 -8.53
C VAL A 285 -11.67 -3.83 -8.93
N ARG A 286 -12.67 -3.05 -8.50
CA ARG A 286 -14.07 -3.23 -8.90
C ARG A 286 -14.27 -3.13 -10.41
N MET A 287 -13.61 -2.18 -11.07
CA MET A 287 -13.66 -2.04 -12.53
C MET A 287 -13.00 -3.23 -13.23
N VAL A 288 -11.89 -3.75 -12.71
CA VAL A 288 -11.15 -4.88 -13.30
C VAL A 288 -11.87 -6.23 -13.08
N ALA A 289 -12.58 -6.36 -11.96
CA ALA A 289 -13.26 -7.58 -11.53
C ALA A 289 -14.69 -7.31 -11.02
N PRO A 290 -15.59 -6.83 -11.89
CA PRO A 290 -16.92 -6.39 -11.46
C PRO A 290 -17.79 -7.52 -10.91
N ARG A 291 -17.63 -8.76 -11.43
CA ARG A 291 -18.43 -9.92 -11.02
C ARG A 291 -18.04 -10.41 -9.63
N GLU A 292 -16.74 -10.58 -9.40
CA GLU A 292 -16.19 -11.04 -8.13
C GLU A 292 -16.43 -10.03 -7.01
N VAL A 293 -16.16 -8.74 -7.27
CA VAL A 293 -16.42 -7.68 -6.30
C VAL A 293 -17.92 -7.50 -6.08
N GLY A 294 -18.75 -7.61 -7.12
CA GLY A 294 -20.20 -7.59 -6.99
C GLY A 294 -20.74 -8.69 -6.07
N ALA A 295 -20.21 -9.91 -6.18
CA ALA A 295 -20.58 -11.02 -5.30
C ALA A 295 -20.18 -10.78 -3.84
N ILE A 296 -18.99 -10.21 -3.61
CA ILE A 296 -18.53 -9.82 -2.26
C ILE A 296 -19.46 -8.77 -1.65
N LEU A 297 -19.78 -7.72 -2.40
CA LEU A 297 -20.65 -6.63 -1.93
C LEU A 297 -22.07 -7.10 -1.64
N ALA A 298 -22.58 -8.09 -2.38
CA ALA A 298 -23.86 -8.71 -2.11
C ALA A 298 -23.88 -9.51 -0.79
N HIS A 299 -22.74 -10.11 -0.41
CA HIS A 299 -22.62 -10.89 0.82
C HIS A 299 -22.36 -10.02 2.06
N ASP A 300 -21.53 -8.98 1.92
CA ASP A 300 -21.26 -8.01 2.98
C ASP A 300 -21.57 -6.58 2.52
N PRO A 301 -22.80 -6.09 2.79
CA PRO A 301 -23.20 -4.73 2.42
C PRO A 301 -22.34 -3.64 3.06
N ARG A 302 -21.65 -3.90 4.18
CA ARG A 302 -20.79 -2.90 4.86
C ARG A 302 -19.62 -2.48 3.98
N LEU A 303 -19.12 -3.38 3.15
CA LEU A 303 -18.05 -3.09 2.19
C LEU A 303 -18.48 -2.08 1.11
N THR A 304 -19.77 -1.89 0.89
CA THR A 304 -20.31 -0.88 -0.05
C THR A 304 -19.94 0.54 0.35
N LEU A 305 -19.75 0.81 1.64
CA LEU A 305 -19.31 2.13 2.13
C LEU A 305 -17.83 2.39 1.83
N LEU A 306 -17.04 1.34 1.63
CA LEU A 306 -15.59 1.41 1.42
C LEU A 306 -15.21 1.31 -0.05
N VAL A 307 -15.98 0.57 -0.86
CA VAL A 307 -15.72 0.35 -2.28
C VAL A 307 -16.64 1.27 -3.10
N PRO A 308 -16.11 2.35 -3.71
CA PRO A 308 -16.93 3.29 -4.46
C PRO A 308 -17.67 2.60 -5.63
N PRO A 309 -18.87 3.09 -5.99
CA PRO A 309 -19.52 2.67 -7.22
C PRO A 309 -18.69 3.11 -8.44
N VAL A 310 -18.69 2.25 -9.46
CA VAL A 310 -18.07 2.52 -10.75
C VAL A 310 -19.21 2.66 -11.75
N GLU A 311 -19.39 3.85 -12.32
CA GLU A 311 -20.55 4.20 -13.14
C GLU A 311 -20.15 4.82 -14.48
N GLY A 312 -20.97 4.60 -15.51
CA GLY A 312 -20.81 5.17 -16.85
C GLY A 312 -19.68 4.49 -17.65
N PRO A 313 -18.82 5.25 -18.36
CA PRO A 313 -17.74 4.68 -19.18
C PRO A 313 -16.83 3.67 -18.46
N PRO A 314 -16.39 3.92 -17.20
CA PRO A 314 -15.65 2.92 -16.41
C PRO A 314 -16.40 1.60 -16.19
N ALA A 315 -17.72 1.63 -16.01
CA ALA A 315 -18.52 0.42 -15.83
C ALA A 315 -18.61 -0.38 -17.14
N ARG A 316 -18.82 0.31 -18.27
CA ARG A 316 -18.78 -0.30 -19.62
C ARG A 316 -17.44 -0.97 -19.87
N LEU A 317 -16.33 -0.31 -19.51
CA LEU A 317 -14.99 -0.90 -19.60
C LEU A 317 -14.86 -2.14 -18.71
N GLY A 318 -15.41 -2.10 -17.49
CA GLY A 318 -15.35 -3.23 -16.56
C GLY A 318 -16.05 -4.49 -17.08
N GLU A 319 -17.22 -4.35 -17.71
CA GLU A 319 -17.91 -5.48 -18.35
C GLU A 319 -17.07 -6.11 -19.48
N ARG A 320 -16.40 -5.28 -20.28
CA ARG A 320 -15.49 -5.74 -21.35
C ARG A 320 -14.24 -6.43 -20.80
N LEU A 321 -13.68 -5.92 -19.69
CA LEU A 321 -12.57 -6.56 -18.97
C LEU A 321 -12.99 -7.92 -18.40
N ALA A 322 -14.20 -8.02 -17.84
CA ALA A 322 -14.76 -9.28 -17.35
C ALA A 322 -15.03 -10.29 -18.48
N ALA A 323 -15.36 -9.80 -19.68
CA ALA A 323 -15.50 -10.61 -20.89
C ALA A 323 -14.15 -11.02 -21.51
N GLY A 324 -13.01 -10.55 -20.98
CA GLY A 324 -11.67 -10.91 -21.46
C GLY A 324 -11.26 -10.19 -22.75
N GLU A 325 -11.92 -9.09 -23.11
CA GLU A 325 -11.66 -8.38 -24.38
C GLU A 325 -10.37 -7.54 -24.37
N PHE A 326 -9.86 -7.19 -23.18
CA PHE A 326 -8.67 -6.37 -22.98
C PHE A 326 -7.66 -7.02 -22.00
N PRO A 327 -6.98 -8.10 -22.39
CA PRO A 327 -6.09 -8.85 -21.51
C PRO A 327 -4.83 -8.07 -21.09
N LEU A 328 -4.26 -7.25 -21.97
CA LEU A 328 -3.07 -6.45 -21.66
C LEU A 328 -3.41 -5.33 -20.68
N LEU A 329 -4.56 -4.68 -20.87
CA LEU A 329 -5.07 -3.66 -19.95
C LEU A 329 -5.36 -4.26 -18.58
N ALA A 330 -6.05 -5.40 -18.52
CA ALA A 330 -6.34 -6.08 -17.26
C ALA A 330 -5.06 -6.38 -16.48
N ALA A 331 -4.03 -6.92 -17.16
CA ALA A 331 -2.74 -7.22 -16.55
C ALA A 331 -1.98 -5.94 -16.14
N ALA A 332 -2.05 -4.86 -16.93
CA ALA A 332 -1.44 -3.58 -16.59
C ALA A 332 -2.08 -2.94 -15.35
N LEU A 333 -3.41 -2.96 -15.26
CA LEU A 333 -4.16 -2.47 -14.11
C LEU A 333 -3.87 -3.30 -12.85
N ALA A 334 -3.83 -4.63 -12.96
CA ALA A 334 -3.51 -5.50 -11.83
C ALA A 334 -2.10 -5.21 -11.27
N ARG A 335 -1.09 -5.09 -12.14
CA ARG A 335 0.26 -4.69 -11.73
C ARG A 335 0.31 -3.29 -11.12
N MET A 336 -0.47 -2.35 -11.67
CA MET A 336 -0.56 -0.99 -11.13
C MET A 336 -1.16 -0.99 -9.72
N VAL A 337 -2.24 -1.73 -9.49
CA VAL A 337 -2.84 -1.89 -8.14
C VAL A 337 -1.83 -2.46 -7.15
N LEU A 338 -1.09 -3.52 -7.53
CA LEU A 338 -0.06 -4.09 -6.66
C LEU A 338 1.06 -3.09 -6.35
N ARG A 339 1.58 -2.37 -7.35
CA ARG A 339 2.62 -1.35 -7.13
C ARG A 339 2.16 -0.23 -6.20
N GLU A 340 0.93 0.25 -6.37
CA GLU A 340 0.37 1.29 -5.52
C GLU A 340 0.11 0.80 -4.10
N LEU A 341 -0.36 -0.44 -3.94
CA LEU A 341 -0.54 -1.08 -2.63
C LEU A 341 0.80 -1.22 -1.88
N MET A 342 1.88 -1.58 -2.59
CA MET A 342 3.23 -1.69 -2.04
C MET A 342 3.92 -0.33 -1.85
N SER A 343 3.31 0.77 -2.27
CA SER A 343 3.90 2.11 -2.12
C SER A 343 3.88 2.58 -0.67
N GLN A 344 4.75 3.53 -0.33
CA GLN A 344 4.79 4.14 1.02
C GLN A 344 3.66 5.15 1.26
N ARG A 345 2.85 5.47 0.24
CA ARG A 345 1.80 6.48 0.36
C ARG A 345 0.65 5.95 1.22
N ARG A 346 0.07 6.82 2.05
CA ARG A 346 -1.11 6.52 2.89
C ARG A 346 -2.33 6.27 2.01
N LEU A 347 -3.06 5.18 2.24
CA LEU A 347 -4.29 4.89 1.49
C LEU A 347 -5.36 5.91 1.83
N ARG A 348 -5.50 6.25 3.12
CA ARG A 348 -6.38 7.30 3.64
C ARG A 348 -5.60 8.29 4.51
N PRO A 349 -5.06 9.36 3.90
CA PRO A 349 -4.41 10.42 4.67
C PRO A 349 -5.39 11.04 5.68
N GLY A 350 -5.02 11.10 6.96
CA GLY A 350 -5.84 11.69 8.03
C GLY A 350 -6.88 10.76 8.66
N ASP A 351 -7.07 9.54 8.14
CA ASP A 351 -7.99 8.54 8.70
C ASP A 351 -7.30 7.17 8.79
N ALA A 352 -6.55 6.95 9.86
CA ALA A 352 -5.81 5.71 10.07
C ALA A 352 -6.73 4.50 10.34
N VAL A 353 -7.94 4.73 10.88
CA VAL A 353 -8.91 3.66 11.13
C VAL A 353 -9.51 3.19 9.82
N GLY A 354 -10.02 4.13 9.00
CA GLY A 354 -10.53 3.81 7.68
C GLY A 354 -9.46 3.26 6.74
N GLU A 355 -8.18 3.57 6.96
CA GLU A 355 -7.07 2.93 6.24
C GLU A 355 -6.97 1.42 6.49
N ILE A 356 -7.25 0.94 7.70
CA ILE A 356 -7.31 -0.50 7.98
C ILE A 356 -8.55 -1.12 7.33
N ASP A 357 -9.69 -0.45 7.41
CA ASP A 357 -10.95 -0.94 6.85
C ASP A 357 -10.87 -1.08 5.32
N ILE A 358 -10.34 -0.06 4.62
CA ILE A 358 -10.16 -0.12 3.17
C ILE A 358 -9.11 -1.17 2.78
N LEU A 359 -8.06 -1.36 3.58
CA LEU A 359 -7.05 -2.38 3.32
C LEU A 359 -7.65 -3.79 3.44
N ARG A 360 -8.50 -4.03 4.43
CA ARG A 360 -9.24 -5.28 4.58
C ARG A 360 -10.17 -5.51 3.39
N ALA A 361 -10.91 -4.49 2.96
CA ALA A 361 -11.77 -4.57 1.78
C ALA A 361 -10.97 -4.93 0.51
N LEU A 362 -9.80 -4.29 0.33
CA LEU A 362 -8.88 -4.61 -0.76
C LEU A 362 -8.32 -6.03 -0.66
N ALA A 363 -8.01 -6.52 0.54
CA ALA A 363 -7.55 -7.90 0.75
C ALA A 363 -8.62 -8.90 0.32
N THR A 364 -9.85 -8.73 0.81
CA THR A 364 -10.98 -9.58 0.42
C THR A 364 -11.22 -9.55 -1.09
N ALA A 365 -11.24 -8.36 -1.70
CA ALA A 365 -11.45 -8.21 -3.13
C ALA A 365 -10.33 -8.87 -3.95
N LEU A 366 -9.06 -8.58 -3.63
CA LEU A 366 -7.92 -9.12 -4.37
C LEU A 366 -7.80 -10.64 -4.21
N THR A 367 -8.06 -11.18 -3.02
CA THR A 367 -8.08 -12.63 -2.80
C THR A 367 -9.21 -13.32 -3.59
N ALA A 368 -10.39 -12.72 -3.69
CA ALA A 368 -11.46 -13.27 -4.52
C ALA A 368 -11.14 -13.26 -6.03
N THR A 369 -10.27 -12.35 -6.47
CA THR A 369 -9.80 -12.28 -7.86
C THR A 369 -8.53 -13.11 -8.14
N ALA A 370 -7.97 -13.75 -7.11
CA ALA A 370 -6.76 -14.54 -7.25
C ALA A 370 -6.98 -15.74 -8.18
N GLY A 371 -6.01 -16.02 -9.05
CA GLY A 371 -6.07 -17.05 -10.08
C GLY A 371 -6.56 -16.56 -11.44
N ARG A 372 -7.26 -15.42 -11.53
CA ARG A 372 -7.65 -14.82 -12.82
C ARG A 372 -6.63 -13.82 -13.35
N LEU A 373 -6.20 -12.89 -12.48
CA LEU A 373 -5.34 -11.76 -12.88
C LEU A 373 -4.04 -11.69 -12.10
N LEU A 374 -4.08 -12.12 -10.84
CA LEU A 374 -2.96 -12.15 -9.91
C LEU A 374 -2.89 -13.54 -9.30
N THR A 375 -1.69 -13.99 -8.99
CA THR A 375 -1.51 -15.20 -8.20
C THR A 375 -1.78 -14.91 -6.73
N LEU A 376 -2.11 -15.94 -5.95
CA LEU A 376 -2.29 -15.77 -4.50
C LEU A 376 -1.00 -15.30 -3.81
N GLU A 377 0.16 -15.75 -4.31
CA GLU A 377 1.48 -15.33 -3.83
C GLU A 377 1.76 -13.85 -4.15
N GLU A 378 1.39 -13.42 -5.37
CA GLU A 378 1.13 -12.04 -5.83
C GLU A 378 0.57 -11.15 -4.72
N VAL A 379 -0.65 -11.52 -4.32
CA VAL A 379 -1.47 -10.80 -3.37
C VAL A 379 -0.85 -10.85 -1.97
N GLN A 380 -0.45 -12.03 -1.49
CA GLN A 380 0.14 -12.19 -0.17
C GLN A 380 1.41 -11.34 0.01
N THR A 381 2.29 -11.32 -0.98
CA THR A 381 3.52 -10.52 -0.95
C THR A 381 3.21 -9.03 -0.82
N ALA A 382 2.24 -8.53 -1.58
CA ALA A 382 1.85 -7.13 -1.51
C ALA A 382 1.27 -6.73 -0.14
N PHE A 383 0.46 -7.60 0.49
CA PHE A 383 -0.05 -7.34 1.83
C PHE A 383 1.01 -7.47 2.93
N ILE A 384 2.01 -8.34 2.77
CA ILE A 384 3.16 -8.41 3.68
C ILE A 384 3.98 -7.13 3.60
N GLU A 385 4.24 -6.61 2.40
CA GLU A 385 4.95 -5.33 2.21
C GLU A 385 4.13 -4.17 2.79
N ARG A 386 2.83 -4.08 2.46
CA ARG A 386 1.97 -3.00 2.99
C ARG A 386 1.86 -3.03 4.51
N SER A 387 1.85 -4.22 5.10
CA SER A 387 1.79 -4.39 6.56
C SER A 387 3.01 -3.80 7.29
N ARG A 388 4.17 -3.63 6.62
CA ARG A 388 5.33 -2.96 7.23
C ARG A 388 5.04 -1.50 7.58
N SER A 389 4.29 -0.80 6.73
CA SER A 389 3.90 0.59 6.97
C SER A 389 2.87 0.73 8.10
N LEU A 390 2.02 -0.29 8.32
CA LEU A 390 1.01 -0.25 9.39
C LEU A 390 1.62 -0.44 10.79
N VAL A 391 2.77 -1.09 10.89
CA VAL A 391 3.47 -1.31 12.17
C VAL A 391 4.54 -0.26 12.45
N ALA A 392 4.70 0.72 11.55
CA ALA A 392 5.60 1.84 11.74
C ALA A 392 5.07 2.80 12.82
N ALA A 393 5.99 3.44 13.55
CA ALA A 393 5.65 4.24 14.72
C ALA A 393 4.72 5.42 14.40
N ASP A 394 4.91 6.06 13.25
CA ASP A 394 4.09 7.17 12.75
C ASP A 394 2.64 6.73 12.49
N PHE A 395 2.45 5.56 11.87
CA PHE A 395 1.11 5.02 11.64
C PHE A 395 0.43 4.64 12.96
N VAL A 396 1.14 3.91 13.83
CA VAL A 396 0.58 3.45 15.10
C VAL A 396 0.19 4.63 15.98
N ALA A 397 1.04 5.66 16.07
CA ALA A 397 0.74 6.89 16.81
C ALA A 397 -0.54 7.58 16.28
N ALA A 398 -0.66 7.72 14.96
CA ALA A 398 -1.88 8.29 14.36
C ALA A 398 -3.13 7.41 14.59
N TYR A 399 -2.96 6.09 14.61
CA TYR A 399 -4.06 5.14 14.76
C TYR A 399 -4.66 5.09 16.18
N VAL A 400 -3.83 5.34 17.21
CA VAL A 400 -4.28 5.37 18.61
C VAL A 400 -4.57 6.78 19.14
N ALA A 401 -4.30 7.84 18.36
CA ALA A 401 -4.40 9.23 18.80
C ALA A 401 -5.78 9.60 19.39
N ASP A 402 -6.87 9.09 18.79
CA ASP A 402 -8.24 9.42 19.20
C ASP A 402 -8.80 8.48 20.30
N CYS A 403 -7.96 7.64 20.92
CA CYS A 403 -8.41 6.77 22.01
C CYS A 403 -8.60 7.54 23.30
N THR A 404 -9.81 7.45 23.88
CA THR A 404 -10.15 8.11 25.15
C THR A 404 -9.65 7.35 26.39
N SER A 405 -9.37 6.05 26.26
CA SER A 405 -8.89 5.18 27.35
C SER A 405 -7.76 4.26 26.85
N VAL A 406 -6.92 3.78 27.77
CA VAL A 406 -5.84 2.84 27.39
C VAL A 406 -6.41 1.46 27.07
N LEU A 407 -7.58 1.12 27.61
CA LEU A 407 -8.30 -0.06 27.18
C LEU A 407 -8.71 0.03 25.71
N ALA A 408 -9.24 1.18 25.27
CA ALA A 408 -9.59 1.40 23.87
C ALA A 408 -8.34 1.38 22.96
N GLU A 409 -7.20 1.89 23.47
CA GLU A 409 -5.91 1.77 22.80
C GLU A 409 -5.48 0.30 22.60
N ALA A 410 -5.55 -0.53 23.65
CA ALA A 410 -5.23 -1.94 23.57
C ALA A 410 -6.19 -2.71 22.63
N GLU A 411 -7.48 -2.38 22.64
CA GLU A 411 -8.47 -2.94 21.71
C GLU A 411 -8.15 -2.56 20.25
N ARG A 412 -7.81 -1.29 19.98
CA ARG A 412 -7.39 -0.86 18.64
C ARG A 412 -6.12 -1.57 18.20
N LEU A 413 -5.11 -1.67 19.05
CA LEU A 413 -3.86 -2.38 18.75
C LEU A 413 -4.09 -3.88 18.51
N THR A 414 -5.07 -4.48 19.18
CA THR A 414 -5.48 -5.87 18.92
C THR A 414 -6.12 -5.99 17.52
N ARG A 415 -6.98 -5.05 17.13
CA ARG A 415 -7.49 -4.98 15.74
C ARG A 415 -6.38 -4.76 14.72
N LEU A 416 -5.36 -3.96 15.04
CA LEU A 416 -4.20 -3.82 14.17
C LEU A 416 -3.49 -5.17 14.00
N CYS A 417 -3.29 -5.92 15.09
CA CYS A 417 -2.71 -7.26 15.04
C CYS A 417 -3.49 -8.20 14.11
N GLU A 418 -4.82 -8.18 14.14
CA GLU A 418 -5.68 -8.97 13.24
C GLU A 418 -5.43 -8.66 11.75
N ASN A 419 -5.26 -7.38 11.41
CA ASN A 419 -5.18 -6.90 10.02
C ASN A 419 -3.76 -6.90 9.43
N VAL A 420 -2.74 -7.13 10.25
CA VAL A 420 -1.35 -7.22 9.80
C VAL A 420 -1.05 -8.61 9.23
N THR A 421 -0.36 -8.67 8.10
CA THR A 421 0.02 -9.91 7.41
C THR A 421 1.54 -10.13 7.47
N GLY A 422 1.95 -11.39 7.62
CA GLY A 422 3.36 -11.81 7.66
C GLY A 422 3.93 -11.92 9.08
N GLY A 423 4.71 -12.97 9.34
CA GLY A 423 5.18 -13.29 10.69
C GLY A 423 6.04 -12.21 11.35
N ALA A 424 6.92 -11.53 10.60
CA ALA A 424 7.72 -10.43 11.13
C ALA A 424 6.86 -9.21 11.52
N ASN A 425 5.86 -8.89 10.71
CA ASN A 425 4.95 -7.78 10.97
C ASN A 425 4.01 -8.12 12.13
N LYS A 426 3.49 -9.35 12.22
CA LYS A 426 2.69 -9.83 13.37
C LYS A 426 3.47 -9.69 14.68
N ARG A 427 4.76 -10.06 14.68
CA ARG A 427 5.64 -9.82 15.85
C ARG A 427 5.82 -8.34 16.15
N ALA A 428 5.95 -7.48 15.14
CA ALA A 428 6.06 -6.04 15.34
C ALA A 428 4.78 -5.42 15.91
N ALA A 429 3.61 -5.79 15.39
CA ALA A 429 2.31 -5.39 15.93
C ALA A 429 2.12 -5.89 17.37
N ALA A 430 2.49 -7.14 17.65
CA ALA A 430 2.44 -7.69 19.01
C ALA A 430 3.33 -6.92 19.99
N ARG A 431 4.50 -6.42 19.58
CA ARG A 431 5.35 -5.58 20.44
C ARG A 431 4.67 -4.27 20.86
N TRP A 432 3.91 -3.64 19.96
CA TRP A 432 3.13 -2.45 20.30
C TRP A 432 2.03 -2.76 21.32
N LEU A 433 1.31 -3.86 21.11
CA LEU A 433 0.28 -4.32 22.04
C LEU A 433 0.84 -4.70 23.41
N ASP A 434 1.94 -5.47 23.43
CA ASP A 434 2.64 -5.88 24.66
C ASP A 434 3.13 -4.65 25.44
N ALA A 435 3.75 -3.68 24.78
CA ALA A 435 4.18 -2.43 25.41
C ALA A 435 3.00 -1.63 26.00
N CYS A 436 1.83 -1.64 25.34
CA CYS A 436 0.62 -1.00 25.86
C CYS A 436 0.08 -1.71 27.10
N VAL A 437 -0.10 -3.04 27.04
CA VAL A 437 -0.68 -3.85 28.11
C VAL A 437 0.25 -3.95 29.33
N ALA A 438 1.57 -4.04 29.11
CA ALA A 438 2.56 -4.06 30.18
C ALA A 438 2.84 -2.67 30.78
N SER A 439 2.23 -1.61 30.26
CA SER A 439 2.45 -0.26 30.76
C SER A 439 1.83 -0.04 32.14
N LEU A 440 2.51 0.74 32.98
CA LEU A 440 1.97 1.17 34.28
C LEU A 440 0.66 1.96 34.11
N ARG A 441 0.51 2.70 33.01
CA ARG A 441 -0.71 3.47 32.69
C ARG A 441 -1.91 2.54 32.53
N PHE A 442 -1.77 1.46 31.76
CA PHE A 442 -2.81 0.44 31.57
C PHE A 442 -3.21 -0.20 32.91
N GLU A 443 -2.22 -0.61 33.71
CA GLU A 443 -2.48 -1.20 35.03
C GLU A 443 -3.22 -0.21 35.96
N THR A 444 -2.76 1.04 36.03
CA THR A 444 -3.29 2.04 36.96
C THR A 444 -4.72 2.44 36.61
N GLU A 445 -5.00 2.62 35.31
CA GLU A 445 -6.34 2.95 34.81
C GLU A 445 -7.32 1.80 35.05
N LEU A 446 -6.94 0.56 34.72
CA LEU A 446 -7.80 -0.59 34.96
C LEU A 446 -7.95 -0.95 36.43
N ARG A 447 -7.02 -0.56 37.31
CA ARG A 447 -7.23 -0.65 38.77
C ARG A 447 -8.20 0.43 39.28
N GLY A 448 -8.57 1.41 38.47
CA GLY A 448 -9.54 2.45 38.81
C GLY A 448 -8.94 3.55 39.69
N ARG A 449 -7.63 3.79 39.57
CA ARG A 449 -6.90 4.74 40.42
C ARG A 449 -6.81 6.15 39.83
N LEU A 450 -7.27 6.35 38.59
CA LEU A 450 -7.11 7.59 37.82
C LEU A 450 -8.42 8.29 37.45
N THR A 451 -9.57 7.62 37.56
CA THR A 451 -10.87 8.16 37.10
C THR A 451 -11.90 8.24 38.22
N THR A 452 -12.78 9.24 38.17
CA THR A 452 -13.86 9.46 39.15
C THR A 452 -15.08 8.59 38.87
N GLU A 453 -15.25 8.16 37.61
CA GLU A 453 -16.28 7.20 37.15
C GLU A 453 -15.61 5.86 36.83
N VAL A 454 -15.40 5.03 37.85
CA VAL A 454 -14.74 3.72 37.70
C VAL A 454 -15.81 2.64 37.46
N ALA A 455 -15.72 1.95 36.32
CA ALA A 455 -16.56 0.78 36.08
C ALA A 455 -16.39 -0.27 37.19
N PRO A 456 -17.46 -0.98 37.60
CA PRO A 456 -17.38 -2.01 38.63
C PRO A 456 -16.26 -3.04 38.35
N PRO A 457 -15.58 -3.59 39.38
CA PRO A 457 -14.50 -4.54 39.20
C PRO A 457 -14.86 -5.72 38.27
N GLY A 458 -16.08 -6.25 38.39
CA GLY A 458 -16.57 -7.32 37.51
C GLY A 458 -16.64 -6.93 36.03
N GLN A 459 -17.04 -5.69 35.71
CA GLN A 459 -17.08 -5.20 34.33
C GLN A 459 -15.67 -5.01 33.76
N ARG A 460 -14.72 -4.57 34.58
CA ARG A 460 -13.31 -4.46 34.18
C ARG A 460 -12.68 -5.82 33.88
N LEU A 461 -12.97 -6.83 34.70
CA LEU A 461 -12.55 -8.22 34.43
C LEU A 461 -13.20 -8.78 33.14
N LEU A 462 -14.47 -8.42 32.87
CA LEU A 462 -15.15 -8.76 31.62
C LEU A 462 -14.47 -8.13 30.39
N SER A 463 -14.09 -6.85 30.47
CA SER A 463 -13.34 -6.19 29.40
C SER A 463 -11.97 -6.83 29.17
N LEU A 464 -11.26 -7.19 30.24
CA LEU A 464 -9.96 -7.87 30.16
C LEU A 464 -10.05 -9.24 29.49
N VAL A 465 -11.07 -10.04 29.82
CA VAL A 465 -11.25 -11.35 29.18
C VAL A 465 -11.71 -11.23 27.74
N ALA A 466 -12.51 -10.22 27.40
CA ALA A 466 -12.88 -9.92 26.02
C ALA A 466 -11.63 -9.57 25.19
N LEU A 467 -10.77 -8.70 25.73
CA LEU A 467 -9.49 -8.37 25.11
C LEU A 467 -8.59 -9.61 24.97
N GLN A 468 -8.46 -10.43 26.02
CA GLN A 468 -7.69 -11.67 25.97
C GLN A 468 -8.15 -12.61 24.85
N ARG A 469 -9.47 -12.78 24.67
CA ARG A 469 -10.04 -13.60 23.59
C ARG A 469 -9.70 -13.03 22.22
N SER A 470 -9.81 -11.71 22.05
CA SER A 470 -9.43 -11.05 20.79
C SER A 470 -7.95 -11.24 20.48
N VAL A 471 -7.07 -11.18 21.49
CA VAL A 471 -5.63 -11.44 21.31
C VAL A 471 -5.37 -12.88 20.87
N CYS A 472 -6.05 -13.86 21.48
CA CYS A 472 -5.95 -15.26 21.05
C CYS A 472 -6.42 -15.47 19.61
N ASN A 473 -7.40 -14.69 19.15
CA ASN A 473 -7.94 -14.76 17.79
C ASN A 473 -7.16 -13.91 16.77
N ALA A 474 -6.23 -13.06 17.21
CA ALA A 474 -5.51 -12.13 16.33
C ALA A 474 -4.47 -12.80 15.42
N GLY A 475 -4.23 -14.10 15.56
CA GLY A 475 -3.27 -14.87 14.76
C GLY A 475 -1.82 -14.42 14.98
N LEU A 476 -1.49 -14.05 16.21
CA LEU A 476 -0.13 -13.75 16.64
C LEU A 476 0.66 -15.06 16.83
N PRO A 477 2.00 -15.05 16.76
CA PRO A 477 2.77 -16.24 17.10
C PRO A 477 2.59 -16.59 18.59
N GLU A 478 2.76 -17.87 18.92
CA GLU A 478 2.40 -18.43 20.23
C GLU A 478 3.12 -17.73 21.39
N ARG A 479 4.41 -17.43 21.23
CA ARG A 479 5.22 -16.76 22.26
C ARG A 479 4.68 -15.38 22.59
N GLU A 480 4.41 -14.57 21.57
CA GLU A 480 3.89 -13.22 21.72
C GLU A 480 2.46 -13.23 22.25
N THR A 481 1.62 -14.16 21.79
CA THR A 481 0.26 -14.36 22.31
C THR A 481 0.30 -14.63 23.81
N ARG A 482 1.17 -15.56 24.25
CA ARG A 482 1.31 -15.92 25.66
C ARG A 482 1.79 -14.77 26.52
N ALA A 483 2.76 -13.99 26.05
CA ALA A 483 3.28 -12.82 26.78
C ALA A 483 2.16 -11.80 27.09
N VAL A 484 1.35 -11.46 26.08
CA VAL A 484 0.23 -10.51 26.26
C VAL A 484 -0.87 -11.11 27.15
N VAL A 485 -1.22 -12.39 26.97
CA VAL A 485 -2.21 -13.08 27.81
C VAL A 485 -1.79 -13.13 29.28
N ASP A 486 -0.51 -13.44 29.55
CA ASP A 486 0.04 -13.47 30.90
C ASP A 486 0.02 -12.07 31.54
N ALA A 487 0.37 -11.02 30.78
CA ALA A 487 0.29 -9.63 31.24
C ALA A 487 -1.15 -9.20 31.57
N LEU A 488 -2.13 -9.51 30.72
CA LEU A 488 -3.56 -9.28 30.99
C LEU A 488 -4.03 -10.02 32.25
N GLY A 489 -3.56 -11.25 32.44
CA GLY A 489 -3.85 -12.06 33.63
C GLY A 489 -3.32 -11.43 34.92
N LEU A 490 -2.10 -10.89 34.90
CA LEU A 490 -1.51 -10.18 36.04
C LEU A 490 -2.32 -8.93 36.41
N VAL A 491 -2.71 -8.12 35.42
CA VAL A 491 -3.54 -6.92 35.64
C VAL A 491 -4.91 -7.30 36.19
N GLY A 492 -5.58 -8.30 35.60
CA GLY A 492 -6.83 -8.83 36.15
C GLY A 492 -6.66 -9.31 37.58
N GLY A 493 -5.53 -9.94 37.88
CA GLY A 493 -5.16 -10.36 39.22
C GLY A 493 -5.08 -9.21 40.22
N ALA A 494 -4.51 -8.08 39.82
CA ALA A 494 -4.45 -6.89 40.65
C ALA A 494 -5.85 -6.28 40.87
N VAL A 495 -6.69 -6.22 39.83
CA VAL A 495 -8.08 -5.72 39.93
C VAL A 495 -8.90 -6.57 40.90
N GLU A 496 -8.78 -7.90 40.81
CA GLU A 496 -9.46 -8.82 41.74
C GLU A 496 -8.93 -8.65 43.17
N ALA A 497 -7.61 -8.50 43.35
CA ALA A 497 -6.99 -8.34 44.67
C ALA A 497 -7.49 -7.07 45.38
N ASP A 498 -7.51 -5.95 44.66
CA ASP A 498 -7.93 -4.64 45.19
C ASP A 498 -9.41 -4.68 45.59
N ALA A 499 -10.26 -5.32 44.78
CA ALA A 499 -11.69 -5.44 45.06
C ALA A 499 -12.05 -6.59 46.02
N ARG A 500 -11.17 -7.58 46.21
CA ARG A 500 -11.44 -8.85 46.89
C ARG A 500 -12.68 -9.57 46.34
N LEU A 501 -12.87 -9.53 45.02
CA LEU A 501 -14.12 -9.93 44.36
C LEU A 501 -14.47 -11.40 44.61
N THR A 502 -13.49 -12.31 44.55
CA THR A 502 -13.69 -13.75 44.82
C THR A 502 -14.21 -13.99 46.24
N MET A 503 -13.65 -13.29 47.22
CA MET A 503 -14.08 -13.34 48.62
C MET A 503 -15.46 -12.73 48.82
N GLN A 504 -15.78 -11.64 48.13
CA GLN A 504 -17.11 -11.03 48.17
C GLN A 504 -18.18 -11.96 47.60
N ILE A 505 -17.91 -12.63 46.47
CA ILE A 505 -18.82 -13.62 45.86
C ILE A 505 -19.08 -14.78 46.84
N ALA A 506 -18.04 -15.30 47.48
CA ALA A 506 -18.19 -16.40 48.44
C ALA A 506 -19.05 -16.00 49.66
N ARG A 507 -18.91 -14.76 50.13
CA ARG A 507 -19.60 -14.22 51.31
C ARG A 507 -20.96 -13.59 51.02
N ALA A 508 -21.32 -13.39 49.75
CA ALA A 508 -22.57 -12.72 49.36
C ALA A 508 -23.81 -13.42 49.96
N PRO A 509 -24.91 -12.72 50.28
CA PRO A 509 -26.15 -13.34 50.72
C PRO A 509 -26.94 -13.92 49.53
N ALA A 510 -26.34 -14.85 48.79
CA ALA A 510 -26.92 -15.49 47.60
C ALA A 510 -27.00 -17.02 47.77
N PRO A 511 -27.90 -17.72 47.06
CA PRO A 511 -27.95 -19.18 47.02
C PRO A 511 -26.60 -19.80 46.65
N ILE A 512 -26.24 -20.89 47.33
CA ILE A 512 -24.95 -21.58 47.13
C ILE A 512 -24.69 -21.98 45.67
N PRO A 513 -25.67 -22.49 44.90
CA PRO A 513 -25.46 -22.81 43.49
C PRO A 513 -25.10 -21.59 42.63
N GLN A 514 -25.66 -20.42 42.93
CA GLN A 514 -25.35 -19.17 42.21
C GLN A 514 -23.94 -18.68 42.51
N LYS A 515 -23.49 -18.78 43.78
CA LYS A 515 -22.10 -18.47 44.16
C LYS A 515 -21.11 -19.38 43.46
N LEU A 516 -21.41 -20.68 43.43
CA LEU A 516 -20.54 -21.66 42.78
C LEU A 516 -20.49 -21.41 41.27
N ALA A 517 -21.62 -21.13 40.62
CA ALA A 517 -21.65 -20.75 39.21
C ALA A 517 -20.76 -19.54 38.94
N ALA A 518 -20.88 -18.47 39.72
CA ALA A 518 -20.09 -17.26 39.55
C ALA A 518 -18.57 -17.51 39.70
N LEU A 519 -18.15 -18.29 40.70
CA LEU A 519 -16.73 -18.62 40.89
C LEU A 519 -16.20 -19.58 39.82
N LEU A 520 -16.99 -20.56 39.38
CA LEU A 520 -16.60 -21.48 38.31
C LEU A 520 -16.49 -20.75 36.96
N ARG A 521 -17.40 -19.82 36.64
CA ARG A 521 -17.28 -18.98 35.44
C ARG A 521 -16.03 -18.10 35.47
N LEU A 522 -15.67 -17.57 36.64
CA LEU A 522 -14.44 -16.81 36.81
C LEU A 522 -13.19 -17.71 36.68
N ALA A 523 -13.24 -18.94 37.19
CA ALA A 523 -12.17 -19.93 37.06
C ALA A 523 -12.02 -20.49 35.64
N ALA A 524 -13.11 -20.54 34.86
CA ALA A 524 -13.12 -21.00 33.47
C ALA A 524 -12.73 -19.90 32.46
N ALA A 525 -12.31 -18.71 32.94
CA ALA A 525 -12.08 -17.52 32.13
C ALA A 525 -13.29 -17.11 31.25
N GLU A 526 -14.50 -17.26 31.79
CA GLU A 526 -15.72 -16.75 31.17
C GLU A 526 -15.95 -15.28 31.50
N THR A 527 -15.72 -14.91 32.77
CA THR A 527 -16.02 -13.58 33.33
C THR A 527 -14.79 -12.82 33.83
N GLY A 528 -13.59 -13.37 33.62
CA GLY A 528 -12.31 -12.74 33.96
C GLY A 528 -11.15 -13.40 33.22
N PRO A 529 -9.98 -12.74 33.13
CA PRO A 529 -8.84 -13.26 32.39
C PRO A 529 -8.25 -14.51 33.07
N THR A 530 -7.52 -15.31 32.30
CA THR A 530 -6.75 -16.45 32.83
C THR A 530 -5.63 -15.99 33.75
N GLY A 531 -5.08 -16.89 34.56
CA GLY A 531 -3.98 -16.60 35.47
C GLY A 531 -4.45 -16.34 36.92
N PRO A 532 -3.88 -15.36 37.66
CA PRO A 532 -4.10 -15.23 39.10
C PRO A 532 -5.55 -15.09 39.57
N VAL A 533 -6.43 -14.52 38.74
CA VAL A 533 -7.87 -14.41 39.04
C VAL A 533 -8.56 -15.77 38.99
N ALA A 534 -8.31 -16.51 37.90
CA ALA A 534 -8.87 -17.84 37.68
C ALA A 534 -8.41 -18.83 38.76
N GLU A 535 -7.12 -18.78 39.14
CA GLU A 535 -6.57 -19.63 40.21
C GLU A 535 -7.19 -19.35 41.59
N ARG A 536 -7.39 -18.07 41.93
CA ARG A 536 -8.08 -17.69 43.18
C ARG A 536 -9.55 -18.11 43.18
N ALA A 537 -10.25 -17.90 42.07
CA ALA A 537 -11.63 -18.31 41.92
C ALA A 537 -11.80 -19.84 42.04
N ARG A 538 -10.88 -20.60 41.43
CA ARG A 538 -10.81 -22.07 41.53
C ARG A 538 -10.58 -22.52 42.97
N ALA A 539 -9.62 -21.93 43.67
CA ALA A 539 -9.34 -22.25 45.07
C ALA A 539 -10.55 -21.98 45.98
N GLU A 540 -11.25 -20.87 45.74
CA GLU A 540 -12.44 -20.50 46.53
C GLU A 540 -13.66 -21.37 46.19
N ALA A 541 -13.86 -21.73 44.91
CA ALA A 541 -14.88 -22.69 44.50
C ALA A 541 -14.66 -24.07 45.14
N LEU A 542 -13.41 -24.54 45.18
CA LEU A 542 -13.02 -25.76 45.88
C LEU A 542 -13.30 -25.70 47.37
N ARG A 543 -13.02 -24.55 48.01
CA ARG A 543 -13.31 -24.31 49.43
C ARG A 543 -14.81 -24.40 49.71
N LEU A 544 -15.64 -23.78 48.86
CA LEU A 544 -17.10 -23.86 48.98
C LEU A 544 -17.64 -25.28 48.74
N LEU A 545 -17.13 -26.01 47.74
CA LEU A 545 -17.53 -27.40 47.46
C LEU A 545 -17.21 -28.37 48.61
N ARG A 546 -16.14 -28.11 49.37
CA ARG A 546 -15.75 -28.92 50.53
C ARG A 546 -16.58 -28.63 51.78
N ALA A 547 -17.32 -27.52 51.83
CA ALA A 547 -18.16 -27.19 52.97
C ALA A 547 -19.37 -28.15 53.09
N PRO A 548 -19.70 -28.63 54.30
CA PRO A 548 -20.78 -29.59 54.50
C PRO A 548 -22.16 -29.03 54.08
N ASP A 549 -22.39 -27.74 54.33
CA ASP A 549 -23.64 -27.05 53.99
C ASP A 549 -23.86 -26.96 52.47
N THR A 550 -22.78 -26.88 51.69
CA THR A 550 -22.84 -26.86 50.22
C THR A 550 -23.30 -28.19 49.66
N ARG A 551 -22.89 -29.32 50.25
CA ARG A 551 -23.34 -30.65 49.81
C ARG A 551 -24.82 -30.86 50.12
N ALA A 552 -25.29 -30.36 51.25
CA ALA A 552 -26.72 -30.39 51.60
C ALA A 552 -27.55 -29.50 50.65
N ALA A 553 -27.08 -28.29 50.34
CA ALA A 553 -27.76 -27.38 49.42
C ALA A 553 -27.77 -27.89 47.96
N LEU A 554 -26.68 -28.47 47.46
CA LEU A 554 -26.62 -29.06 46.12
C LEU A 554 -27.44 -30.36 46.02
N GLY A 555 -27.61 -31.09 47.13
CA GLY A 555 -28.51 -32.24 47.21
C GLY A 555 -29.99 -31.87 47.16
N ALA A 556 -30.36 -30.68 47.64
CA ALA A 556 -31.72 -30.15 47.60
C ALA A 556 -32.14 -29.63 46.20
N GLU A 557 -31.17 -29.25 45.36
CA GLU A 557 -31.41 -28.72 44.00
C GLU A 557 -30.63 -29.48 42.92
N PRO A 558 -31.04 -30.72 42.55
CA PRO A 558 -30.32 -31.55 41.58
C PRO A 558 -30.24 -30.94 40.17
N GLN A 559 -31.19 -30.08 39.79
CA GLN A 559 -31.18 -29.35 38.52
C GLN A 559 -30.03 -28.32 38.44
N ALA A 560 -29.63 -27.75 39.57
CA ALA A 560 -28.52 -26.80 39.62
C ALA A 560 -27.18 -27.50 39.38
N VAL A 561 -27.03 -28.74 39.87
CA VAL A 561 -25.84 -29.58 39.65
C VAL A 561 -25.63 -29.90 38.17
N LEU A 562 -26.71 -30.16 37.43
CA LEU A 562 -26.63 -30.39 35.97
C LEU A 562 -26.09 -29.16 35.22
N THR A 563 -26.49 -27.96 35.64
CA THR A 563 -26.03 -26.69 35.06
C THR A 563 -24.57 -26.38 35.41
N LEU A 564 -24.10 -26.84 36.58
CA LEU A 564 -22.74 -26.60 37.08
C LEU A 564 -21.71 -27.61 36.54
N ARG A 565 -22.15 -28.83 36.19
CA ARG A 565 -21.30 -29.91 35.68
C ARG A 565 -20.37 -29.52 34.51
N PRO A 566 -20.83 -28.87 33.43
CA PRO A 566 -19.95 -28.47 32.33
C PRO A 566 -18.88 -27.45 32.77
N LEU A 567 -19.22 -26.54 33.69
CA LEU A 567 -18.27 -25.58 34.25
C LEU A 567 -17.25 -26.27 35.17
N MET A 568 -17.69 -27.26 35.97
CA MET A 568 -16.78 -28.06 36.78
C MET A 568 -15.82 -28.90 35.93
N GLN A 569 -16.27 -29.42 34.79
CA GLN A 569 -15.41 -30.11 33.82
C GLN A 569 -14.42 -29.16 33.13
N ALA A 570 -14.88 -27.98 32.70
CA ALA A 570 -14.02 -26.96 32.09
C ALA A 570 -12.90 -26.49 33.03
N VAL A 571 -13.18 -26.46 34.34
CA VAL A 571 -12.21 -26.14 35.38
C VAL A 571 -11.48 -27.40 35.88
N GLY A 572 -11.73 -28.61 35.35
CA GLY A 572 -11.02 -29.83 35.78
C GLY A 572 -11.29 -30.26 37.22
N LEU A 573 -12.47 -29.91 37.76
CA LEU A 573 -12.96 -30.25 39.09
C LEU A 573 -13.93 -31.46 39.10
N ALA A 574 -14.33 -31.93 37.91
CA ALA A 574 -15.12 -33.13 37.71
C ALA A 574 -14.60 -33.87 36.46
N ALA A 575 -14.60 -35.21 36.50
CA ALA A 575 -14.41 -36.05 35.32
C ALA A 575 -15.73 -36.15 34.53
#